data_AF-A0AB38PTT5-F1
#
_entry.id   AF-A0AB38PTT5-F1
#
_cell.length_a   1.000
_cell.length_b   1.000
_cell.length_c   1.000
_cell.angle_alpha   90.00
_cell.angle_beta   90.00
_cell.angle_gamma   90.00
#
_symmetry.space_group_name_H-M   'P 1'
#
loop_
_entity.id
_entity.type
_entity.pdbx_description
1 polymer ?
#
loop_
_entity_poly.entity_id
_entity_poly.type
_entity_poly.pdbx_seq_one_letter_code
_entity_poly.pdbx_strand_id
1 'polypeptide(L)'
;MAKKNLVNWSDCMPLSAAIFNQHDDYFLDSIRDSIEVRTNSYNYGLLPARQNRDGENGIRISQHVTGHIEVRLKSCEAITSSGIRIQFDATETGSELVKNYSVESDTRKNITQWDIILSVDPFHRVGSGDPNPEEVPPRHPNALPSYRLFVMPKGEINISELGSHYLTIGRIRKDAERFMVDADFIPPCTTMKSHPELQEYHAKFGNMFRSLENYSKIIIAKIHNRDNRGELGVHISLICREMLRYLATLQFTYTNKGLYNAPIDVLDSVSSLAHIMYVSFSYLSGTQKEETQKYFYEWSDVTPGSFDEQLADTLEMLYEHTDIRASMVRAYSFMYTLTELWQRLSTLEYIGQHKENIVVSERTTGNNTTGQNKTWSIMD
;
A
#
# COMPACT_ATOMS: atom_id res chain seq x y z
N MET A 1 -31.15 -3.74 -0.77
CA MET A 1 -31.33 -4.61 0.40
C MET A 1 -32.66 -4.25 1.07
N ALA A 2 -33.43 -5.23 1.58
CA ALA A 2 -34.69 -4.91 2.25
C ALA A 2 -34.40 -4.28 3.62
N LYS A 3 -34.96 -3.08 3.86
CA LYS A 3 -34.84 -2.38 5.15
C LYS A 3 -35.40 -3.26 6.26
N LYS A 4 -34.63 -3.46 7.34
CA LYS A 4 -35.13 -4.12 8.55
C LYS A 4 -35.99 -3.12 9.32
N ASN A 5 -37.14 -3.56 9.82
CA ASN A 5 -38.11 -2.67 10.48
C ASN A 5 -38.16 -2.95 11.98
N LEU A 6 -38.14 -1.87 12.76
CA LEU A 6 -38.28 -1.96 14.22
C LEU A 6 -39.63 -2.58 14.58
N VAL A 7 -39.63 -3.43 15.60
CA VAL A 7 -40.87 -3.99 16.15
C VAL A 7 -41.67 -2.89 16.82
N ASN A 8 -42.92 -2.73 16.38
CA ASN A 8 -43.88 -1.86 17.03
C ASN A 8 -44.54 -2.62 18.19
N TRP A 9 -44.00 -2.44 19.39
CA TRP A 9 -44.51 -3.09 20.59
C TRP A 9 -45.87 -2.52 21.01
N SER A 10 -46.79 -3.39 21.40
CA SER A 10 -48.07 -3.02 22.00
C SER A 10 -48.38 -3.93 23.19
N ASP A 11 -49.21 -3.43 24.12
CA ASP A 11 -49.65 -4.22 25.27
C ASP A 11 -50.31 -5.52 24.81
N CYS A 12 -50.01 -6.60 25.55
CA CYS A 12 -50.52 -7.95 25.28
C CYS A 12 -50.15 -8.53 23.90
N MET A 13 -49.10 -8.02 23.23
CA MET A 13 -48.58 -8.63 22.01
C MET A 13 -48.01 -10.04 22.30
N PRO A 14 -48.33 -11.07 21.49
CA PRO A 14 -47.78 -12.40 21.66
C PRO A 14 -46.27 -12.40 21.40
N LEU A 15 -45.49 -13.03 22.27
CA LEU A 15 -44.04 -13.15 22.12
C LEU A 15 -43.67 -14.38 21.29
N SER A 16 -42.73 -14.20 20.36
CA SER A 16 -42.16 -15.30 19.58
C SER A 16 -40.71 -15.00 19.21
N ALA A 17 -39.93 -16.05 18.94
CA ALA A 17 -38.55 -15.91 18.46
C ALA A 17 -38.47 -15.06 17.18
N ALA A 18 -39.48 -15.10 16.31
CA ALA A 18 -39.53 -14.29 15.11
C ALA A 18 -39.58 -12.78 15.40
N ILE A 19 -40.33 -12.36 16.42
CA ILE A 19 -40.43 -10.95 16.83
C ILE A 19 -39.11 -10.47 17.43
N PHE A 20 -38.47 -11.29 18.28
CA PHE A 20 -37.14 -10.96 18.81
C PHE A 20 -36.08 -10.90 17.71
N ASN A 21 -36.07 -11.85 16.77
CA ASN A 21 -35.17 -11.82 15.63
C ASN A 21 -35.38 -10.57 14.76
N GLN A 22 -36.63 -10.15 14.52
CA GLN A 22 -36.92 -8.91 13.80
C GLN A 22 -36.37 -7.68 14.53
N HIS A 23 -36.57 -7.61 15.85
CA HIS A 23 -36.07 -6.54 16.68
C HIS A 23 -34.54 -6.46 16.62
N ASP A 24 -33.86 -7.60 16.80
CA ASP A 24 -32.40 -7.67 16.74
C ASP A 24 -31.86 -7.37 15.34
N ASP A 25 -32.51 -7.88 14.30
CA ASP A 25 -32.17 -7.57 12.90
C ASP A 25 -32.21 -6.06 12.63
N TYR A 26 -33.19 -5.34 13.19
CA TYR A 26 -33.26 -3.88 13.06
C TYR A 26 -32.05 -3.18 13.70
N PHE A 27 -31.62 -3.60 14.88
CA PHE A 27 -30.44 -3.00 15.53
C PHE A 27 -29.14 -3.35 14.80
N LEU A 28 -29.00 -4.58 14.33
CA LEU A 28 -27.87 -4.99 13.49
C LEU A 28 -27.81 -4.16 12.19
N ASP A 29 -28.96 -3.96 11.54
CA ASP A 29 -29.10 -3.13 10.34
C ASP A 29 -28.77 -1.66 10.61
N SER A 30 -29.21 -1.13 11.76
CA SER A 30 -28.94 0.26 12.19
C SER A 30 -27.46 0.49 12.50
N ILE A 31 -26.77 -0.49 13.11
CA ILE A 31 -25.32 -0.43 13.34
C ILE A 31 -24.58 -0.49 12.01
N ARG A 32 -24.96 -1.40 11.10
CA ARG A 32 -24.41 -1.47 9.75
C ARG A 32 -24.57 -0.13 9.04
N ASP A 33 -25.79 0.40 8.96
CA ASP A 33 -26.11 1.66 8.29
C ASP A 33 -25.28 2.82 8.85
N SER A 34 -25.16 2.89 10.18
CA SER A 34 -24.33 3.88 10.85
C SER A 34 -22.86 3.81 10.43
N ILE A 35 -22.33 2.62 10.14
CA ILE A 35 -20.95 2.41 9.67
C ILE A 35 -20.84 2.67 8.17
N GLU A 36 -21.79 2.19 7.38
CA GLU A 36 -21.87 2.35 5.93
C GLU A 36 -21.86 3.84 5.54
N VAL A 37 -22.59 4.69 6.27
CA VAL A 37 -22.58 6.16 6.06
C VAL A 37 -21.19 6.79 6.19
N ARG A 38 -20.28 6.19 6.96
CA ARG A 38 -18.88 6.63 7.10
C ARG A 38 -17.92 5.84 6.22
N THR A 39 -18.40 4.79 5.57
CA THR A 39 -17.61 3.96 4.66
C THR A 39 -17.63 4.62 3.29
N ASN A 40 -16.48 4.65 2.63
CA ASN A 40 -16.27 5.22 1.31
C ASN A 40 -15.51 4.21 0.44
N SER A 41 -15.13 4.62 -0.77
CA SER A 41 -14.48 3.73 -1.73
C SER A 41 -13.08 3.24 -1.33
N TYR A 42 -12.47 3.75 -0.25
CA TYR A 42 -11.07 3.51 0.10
C TYR A 42 -10.79 3.22 1.59
N ASN A 43 -11.81 3.12 2.44
CA ASN A 43 -11.65 2.93 3.89
C ASN A 43 -12.30 1.64 4.42
N TYR A 44 -12.46 0.63 3.56
CA TYR A 44 -12.96 -0.69 3.94
C TYR A 44 -11.88 -1.79 3.76
N GLY A 45 -12.24 -3.04 4.04
CA GLY A 45 -11.36 -4.19 3.85
C GLY A 45 -10.72 -4.70 5.12
N LEU A 46 -9.51 -5.27 5.00
CA LEU A 46 -8.77 -5.82 6.13
C LEU A 46 -8.48 -4.75 7.17
N LEU A 47 -8.43 -5.20 8.43
CA LEU A 47 -8.16 -4.36 9.58
C LEU A 47 -6.81 -4.70 10.19
N PRO A 48 -6.19 -3.76 10.95
CA PRO A 48 -4.96 -4.03 11.67
C PRO A 48 -5.08 -5.28 12.54
N ALA A 49 -4.15 -6.21 12.39
CA ALA A 49 -4.09 -7.41 13.21
C ALA A 49 -4.03 -7.02 14.69
N ARG A 50 -4.82 -7.72 15.51
CA ARG A 50 -4.68 -7.65 16.97
C ARG A 50 -3.33 -8.27 17.35
N GLN A 51 -2.67 -7.69 18.36
CA GLN A 51 -1.37 -8.18 18.84
C GLN A 51 -1.45 -9.69 19.14
N ASN A 52 -0.43 -10.46 18.77
CA ASN A 52 -0.27 -11.91 18.99
C ASN A 52 -0.97 -12.89 18.03
N ARG A 53 -1.44 -12.46 16.85
CA ARG A 53 -1.76 -13.40 15.75
C ARG A 53 -0.65 -13.39 14.71
N ASP A 54 -0.05 -14.54 14.43
CA ASP A 54 0.97 -14.70 13.40
C ASP A 54 0.43 -14.18 12.07
N GLY A 55 1.20 -13.30 11.42
CA GLY A 55 0.80 -12.46 10.28
C GLY A 55 0.55 -13.20 8.95
N GLU A 56 0.17 -14.48 8.98
CA GLU A 56 -0.37 -15.14 7.80
C GLU A 56 -1.81 -14.66 7.56
N ASN A 57 -2.16 -14.35 6.30
CA ASN A 57 -3.52 -13.93 5.88
C ASN A 57 -4.60 -15.01 6.14
N GLY A 58 -4.30 -16.07 6.90
CA GLY A 58 -5.22 -17.15 7.27
C GLY A 58 -5.70 -18.02 6.12
N ILE A 59 -5.35 -17.67 4.87
CA ILE A 59 -5.78 -18.34 3.65
C ILE A 59 -4.74 -19.40 3.27
N ARG A 60 -5.20 -20.63 3.07
CA ARG A 60 -4.41 -21.74 2.54
C ARG A 60 -5.07 -22.27 1.28
N ILE A 61 -4.27 -22.54 0.26
CA ILE A 61 -4.73 -23.15 -0.99
C ILE A 61 -4.04 -24.50 -1.14
N SER A 62 -4.81 -25.53 -1.46
CA SER A 62 -4.30 -26.83 -1.86
C SER A 62 -4.92 -27.26 -3.19
N GLN A 63 -4.14 -27.93 -4.03
CA GLN A 63 -4.61 -28.50 -5.30
C GLN A 63 -4.74 -30.01 -5.14
N HIS A 64 -5.93 -30.54 -5.40
CA HIS A 64 -6.18 -31.98 -5.37
C HIS A 64 -5.80 -32.63 -6.70
N VAL A 65 -5.46 -33.93 -6.64
CA VAL A 65 -5.14 -34.76 -7.81
C VAL A 65 -6.28 -34.80 -8.84
N THR A 66 -7.51 -34.56 -8.39
CA THR A 66 -8.72 -34.48 -9.22
C THR A 66 -8.89 -33.16 -9.98
N GLY A 67 -7.94 -32.21 -9.87
CA GLY A 67 -8.00 -30.92 -10.55
C GLY A 67 -8.79 -29.83 -9.81
N HIS A 68 -9.37 -30.14 -8.65
CA HIS A 68 -10.04 -29.15 -7.81
C HIS A 68 -9.04 -28.35 -6.96
N ILE A 69 -9.37 -27.08 -6.76
CA ILE A 69 -8.67 -26.17 -5.86
C ILE A 69 -9.48 -26.10 -4.56
N GLU A 70 -8.84 -26.42 -3.44
CA GLU A 70 -9.41 -26.26 -2.11
C GLU A 70 -8.83 -24.99 -1.47
N VAL A 71 -9.72 -24.07 -1.14
CA VAL A 71 -9.39 -22.85 -0.40
C VAL A 71 -9.88 -23.01 1.03
N ARG A 72 -8.98 -22.83 2.00
CA ARG A 72 -9.25 -22.85 3.43
C ARG A 72 -8.98 -21.49 4.04
N LEU A 73 -9.90 -21.01 4.88
CA LEU A 73 -9.71 -19.80 5.67
C LEU A 73 -9.72 -20.14 7.14
N LYS A 74 -8.66 -19.73 7.85
CA LYS A 74 -8.49 -19.90 9.29
C LYS A 74 -9.03 -18.72 10.09
N SER A 75 -8.77 -17.49 9.65
CA SER A 75 -9.23 -16.29 10.35
C SER A 75 -9.31 -15.09 9.41
N CYS A 76 -10.24 -14.18 9.65
CA CYS A 76 -10.33 -12.92 8.93
C CYS A 76 -10.96 -11.84 9.83
N GLU A 77 -10.28 -10.70 9.94
CA GLU A 77 -10.81 -9.49 10.54
C GLU A 77 -10.88 -8.38 9.49
N ALA A 78 -12.09 -8.00 9.12
CA ALA A 78 -12.31 -7.05 8.04
C ALA A 78 -13.60 -6.25 8.24
N ILE A 79 -13.78 -5.20 7.46
CA ILE A 79 -15.04 -4.49 7.30
C ILE A 79 -15.42 -4.50 5.82
N THR A 80 -16.66 -4.85 5.49
CA THR A 80 -17.15 -4.80 4.11
C THR A 80 -17.41 -3.35 3.69
N SER A 81 -17.49 -3.10 2.39
CA SER A 81 -17.90 -1.76 1.86
C SER A 81 -19.30 -1.34 2.31
N SER A 82 -20.15 -2.29 2.66
CA SER A 82 -21.48 -2.06 3.23
C SER A 82 -21.49 -1.88 4.76
N GLY A 83 -20.34 -1.72 5.40
CA GLY A 83 -20.26 -1.49 6.85
C GLY A 83 -20.47 -2.70 7.76
N ILE A 84 -20.41 -3.94 7.25
CA ILE A 84 -20.48 -5.15 8.10
C ILE A 84 -19.10 -5.53 8.61
N ARG A 85 -18.98 -5.75 9.92
CA ARG A 85 -17.77 -6.29 10.55
C ARG A 85 -17.67 -7.80 10.31
N ILE A 86 -16.58 -8.23 9.69
CA ILE A 86 -16.15 -9.63 9.61
C ILE A 86 -15.21 -9.88 10.79
N GLN A 87 -15.52 -10.90 11.59
CA GLN A 87 -14.69 -11.41 12.67
C GLN A 87 -14.81 -12.94 12.66
N PHE A 88 -14.12 -13.56 11.71
CA PHE A 88 -14.08 -15.01 11.58
C PHE A 88 -12.80 -15.55 12.22
N ASP A 89 -12.94 -16.58 13.06
CA ASP A 89 -11.81 -17.36 13.60
C ASP A 89 -12.21 -18.83 13.74
N ALA A 90 -11.47 -19.71 13.07
CA ALA A 90 -11.65 -21.15 13.09
C ALA A 90 -11.52 -21.74 14.51
N THR A 91 -10.79 -21.10 15.43
CA THR A 91 -10.72 -21.56 16.83
C THR A 91 -12.00 -21.29 17.61
N GLU A 92 -12.74 -20.22 17.24
CA GLU A 92 -14.02 -19.88 17.87
C GLU A 92 -15.17 -20.69 17.26
N THR A 93 -15.12 -20.96 15.95
CA THR A 93 -16.15 -21.72 15.23
C THR A 93 -15.93 -23.24 15.29
N GLY A 94 -14.74 -23.69 15.69
CA GLY A 94 -14.35 -25.11 15.73
C GLY A 94 -13.96 -25.70 14.37
N SER A 95 -14.07 -24.95 13.27
CA SER A 95 -13.71 -25.42 11.93
C SER A 95 -13.32 -24.27 10.99
N GLU A 96 -12.33 -24.53 10.14
CA GLU A 96 -11.98 -23.63 9.02
C GLU A 96 -13.12 -23.55 8.00
N LEU A 97 -13.26 -22.39 7.34
CA LEU A 97 -14.13 -22.31 6.16
C LEU A 97 -13.41 -22.95 4.98
N VAL A 98 -14.09 -23.84 4.27
CA VAL A 98 -13.52 -24.58 3.14
C VAL A 98 -14.38 -24.35 1.90
N LYS A 99 -13.72 -24.08 0.77
CA LYS A 99 -14.36 -24.02 -0.55
C LYS A 99 -13.57 -24.87 -1.54
N ASN A 100 -14.24 -25.86 -2.10
CA ASN A 100 -13.75 -26.60 -3.26
C ASN A 100 -14.25 -25.92 -4.53
N TYR A 101 -13.33 -25.63 -5.44
CA TYR A 101 -13.58 -25.00 -6.72
C TYR A 101 -13.06 -25.89 -7.85
N SER A 102 -13.90 -26.16 -8.84
CA SER A 102 -13.51 -26.92 -10.02
C SER A 102 -13.10 -25.96 -11.14
N VAL A 103 -11.87 -26.05 -11.63
CA VAL A 103 -11.42 -25.19 -12.74
C VAL A 103 -12.10 -25.60 -14.05
N GLU A 104 -12.48 -26.86 -14.19
CA GLU A 104 -13.14 -27.39 -15.39
C GLU A 104 -14.53 -26.78 -15.65
N SER A 105 -15.16 -26.16 -14.64
CA SER A 105 -16.43 -25.44 -14.85
C SER A 105 -16.27 -24.13 -15.63
N ASP A 106 -15.05 -23.60 -15.73
CA ASP A 106 -14.76 -22.43 -16.54
C ASP A 106 -14.50 -22.83 -18.00
N THR A 107 -15.51 -22.64 -18.85
CA THR A 107 -15.44 -22.96 -20.29
C THR A 107 -14.56 -21.97 -21.10
N ARG A 108 -14.01 -20.94 -20.45
CA ARG A 108 -13.20 -19.88 -21.09
C ARG A 108 -11.72 -20.23 -21.01
N LYS A 109 -11.07 -20.31 -22.18
CA LYS A 109 -9.72 -20.86 -22.33
C LYS A 109 -8.57 -20.01 -21.73
N ASN A 110 -8.82 -18.81 -21.22
CA ASN A 110 -7.75 -17.85 -20.87
C ASN A 110 -7.83 -17.28 -19.44
N ILE A 111 -8.58 -17.89 -18.52
CA ILE A 111 -8.58 -17.41 -17.14
C ILE A 111 -7.30 -17.86 -16.44
N THR A 112 -6.53 -16.89 -15.94
CA THR A 112 -5.28 -17.13 -15.21
C THR A 112 -5.35 -16.66 -13.75
N GLN A 113 -6.41 -15.96 -13.37
CA GLN A 113 -6.59 -15.40 -12.03
C GLN A 113 -8.03 -15.57 -11.53
N TRP A 114 -8.18 -15.92 -10.26
CA TRP A 114 -9.46 -16.05 -9.56
C TRP A 114 -9.42 -15.28 -8.24
N ASP A 115 -10.48 -14.55 -7.94
CA ASP A 115 -10.65 -13.84 -6.67
C ASP A 115 -11.27 -14.79 -5.62
N ILE A 116 -10.69 -14.77 -4.42
CA ILE A 116 -11.22 -15.44 -3.23
C ILE A 116 -12.04 -14.41 -2.46
N ILE A 117 -13.34 -14.68 -2.35
CA ILE A 117 -14.30 -13.74 -1.78
C ILE A 117 -14.92 -14.35 -0.53
N LEU A 118 -14.90 -13.57 0.56
CA LEU A 118 -15.60 -13.88 1.80
C LEU A 118 -16.91 -13.10 1.83
N SER A 119 -18.04 -13.80 1.86
CA SER A 119 -19.37 -13.24 2.08
C SER A 119 -19.80 -13.50 3.52
N VAL A 120 -20.51 -12.53 4.10
CA VAL A 120 -21.09 -12.62 5.44
C VAL A 120 -22.58 -12.30 5.38
N ASP A 121 -23.41 -13.16 5.98
CA ASP A 121 -24.82 -12.85 6.23
C ASP A 121 -25.02 -12.60 7.74
N PRO A 122 -25.12 -11.33 8.17
CA PRO A 122 -25.29 -10.97 9.57
C PRO A 122 -26.68 -11.31 10.11
N PHE A 123 -27.66 -11.58 9.24
CA PHE A 123 -29.04 -11.84 9.62
C PHE A 123 -29.31 -13.36 9.73
N HIS A 124 -28.44 -14.18 9.16
CA HIS A 124 -28.46 -15.63 9.32
C HIS A 124 -27.63 -16.07 10.52
N ARG A 125 -28.32 -16.37 11.63
CA ARG A 125 -27.72 -16.79 12.90
C ARG A 125 -27.36 -18.28 12.87
N VAL A 126 -26.08 -18.58 13.04
CA VAL A 126 -25.54 -19.94 13.19
C VAL A 126 -25.24 -20.18 14.67
N GLY A 127 -25.78 -21.24 15.25
CA GLY A 127 -25.56 -21.58 16.66
C GLY A 127 -24.07 -21.86 16.95
N SER A 128 -23.57 -21.34 18.07
CA SER A 128 -22.18 -21.51 18.50
C SER A 128 -22.04 -21.64 20.03
N GLY A 129 -20.85 -22.05 20.47
CA GLY A 129 -20.56 -22.33 21.88
C GLY A 129 -21.01 -23.71 22.33
N ASP A 130 -20.46 -24.18 23.44
CA ASP A 130 -20.73 -25.52 23.96
C ASP A 130 -22.14 -25.60 24.57
N PRO A 131 -22.98 -26.56 24.15
CA PRO A 131 -24.30 -26.76 24.75
C PRO A 131 -24.19 -27.09 26.24
N ASN A 132 -25.05 -26.50 27.07
CA ASN A 132 -25.14 -26.86 28.47
C ASN A 132 -25.80 -28.25 28.61
N PRO A 133 -25.13 -29.26 29.21
CA PRO A 133 -25.72 -30.59 29.40
C PRO A 133 -26.97 -30.61 30.27
N GLU A 134 -27.18 -29.59 31.12
CA GLU A 134 -28.37 -29.45 31.97
C GLU A 134 -29.57 -28.83 31.23
N GLU A 135 -29.35 -28.23 30.05
CA GLU A 135 -30.42 -27.64 29.25
C GLU A 135 -31.12 -28.71 28.40
N VAL A 136 -32.45 -28.76 28.47
CA VAL A 136 -33.26 -29.75 27.74
C VAL A 136 -34.33 -29.03 26.89
N PRO A 137 -34.29 -29.12 25.55
CA PRO A 137 -33.27 -29.81 24.75
C PRO A 137 -31.93 -29.06 24.73
N PRO A 138 -30.80 -29.77 24.59
CA PRO A 138 -29.50 -29.13 24.42
C PRO A 138 -29.52 -28.18 23.21
N ARG A 139 -29.03 -26.96 23.38
CA ARG A 139 -28.86 -26.00 22.30
C ARG A 139 -27.53 -25.28 22.43
N HIS A 140 -27.09 -24.69 21.33
CA HIS A 140 -25.98 -23.75 21.35
C HIS A 140 -26.39 -22.47 22.11
N PRO A 141 -25.56 -22.00 23.07
CA PRO A 141 -25.89 -20.82 23.88
C PRO A 141 -25.74 -19.50 23.11
N ASN A 142 -24.87 -19.47 22.09
CA ASN A 142 -24.51 -18.26 21.35
C ASN A 142 -24.91 -18.36 19.87
N ALA A 143 -24.81 -17.25 19.14
CA ALA A 143 -25.00 -17.20 17.70
C ALA A 143 -23.89 -16.37 17.04
N LEU A 144 -23.43 -16.84 15.89
CA LEU A 144 -22.51 -16.13 14.99
C LEU A 144 -23.21 -15.83 13.66
N PRO A 145 -22.75 -14.83 12.90
CA PRO A 145 -23.21 -14.63 11.53
C PRO A 145 -22.74 -15.78 10.63
N SER A 146 -23.44 -16.00 9.53
CA SER A 146 -23.05 -16.99 8.53
C SER A 146 -21.95 -16.47 7.63
N TYR A 147 -20.90 -17.27 7.41
CA TYR A 147 -19.80 -16.96 6.51
C TYR A 147 -19.74 -17.95 5.37
N ARG A 148 -19.45 -17.47 4.15
CA ARG A 148 -19.31 -18.31 2.96
C ARG A 148 -18.13 -17.86 2.11
N LEU A 149 -17.32 -18.83 1.69
CA LEU A 149 -16.23 -18.62 0.74
C LEU A 149 -16.70 -18.85 -0.70
N PHE A 150 -16.27 -17.97 -1.57
CA PHE A 150 -16.46 -18.06 -3.01
C PHE A 150 -15.11 -17.95 -3.72
N VAL A 151 -15.02 -18.62 -4.85
CA VAL A 151 -13.90 -18.51 -5.79
C VAL A 151 -14.51 -18.20 -7.14
N MET A 152 -14.13 -17.08 -7.73
CA MET A 152 -14.70 -16.59 -8.99
C MET A 152 -13.57 -16.08 -9.88
N PRO A 153 -13.67 -16.19 -11.22
CA PRO A 153 -12.72 -15.56 -12.13
C PRO A 153 -12.55 -14.07 -11.82
N LYS A 154 -11.33 -13.55 -11.96
CA LYS A 154 -11.03 -12.14 -11.64
C LYS A 154 -11.97 -11.20 -12.41
N GLY A 155 -12.59 -10.26 -11.68
CA GLY A 155 -13.49 -9.25 -12.26
C GLY A 155 -14.94 -9.72 -12.46
N GLU A 156 -15.26 -10.97 -12.15
CA GLU A 156 -16.61 -11.53 -12.35
C GLU A 156 -17.36 -11.69 -11.04
N ILE A 157 -17.59 -10.55 -10.38
CA ILE A 157 -18.32 -10.50 -9.12
C ILE A 157 -19.83 -10.65 -9.40
N ASN A 158 -20.38 -11.82 -9.06
CA ASN A 158 -21.82 -12.04 -9.13
C ASN A 158 -22.52 -11.57 -7.85
N ILE A 159 -22.95 -10.30 -7.82
CA ILE A 159 -23.62 -9.67 -6.67
C ILE A 159 -24.91 -10.42 -6.27
N SER A 160 -25.60 -11.04 -7.24
CA SER A 160 -26.84 -11.78 -6.94
C SER A 160 -26.58 -13.01 -6.06
N GLU A 161 -25.41 -13.63 -6.18
CA GLU A 161 -25.00 -14.81 -5.41
C GLU A 161 -24.30 -14.42 -4.09
N LEU A 162 -23.46 -13.38 -4.14
CA LEU A 162 -22.63 -12.92 -3.01
C LEU A 162 -23.43 -12.11 -1.98
N GLY A 163 -24.54 -11.50 -2.39
CA GLY A 163 -25.20 -10.45 -1.63
C GLY A 163 -24.38 -9.15 -1.63
N SER A 164 -24.73 -8.21 -0.75
CA SER A 164 -24.03 -6.91 -0.64
C SER A 164 -22.93 -6.89 0.44
N HIS A 165 -22.69 -8.00 1.12
CA HIS A 165 -21.82 -8.07 2.29
C HIS A 165 -20.66 -9.01 2.01
N TYR A 166 -19.72 -8.56 1.18
CA TYR A 166 -18.57 -9.37 0.81
C TYR A 166 -17.27 -8.56 0.79
N LEU A 167 -16.15 -9.29 0.79
CA LEU A 167 -14.81 -8.74 0.62
C LEU A 167 -13.95 -9.73 -0.17
N THR A 168 -13.20 -9.24 -1.15
CA THR A 168 -12.12 -10.03 -1.77
C THR A 168 -10.94 -10.07 -0.81
N ILE A 169 -10.61 -11.27 -0.31
CA ILE A 169 -9.59 -11.47 0.73
C ILE A 169 -8.29 -12.08 0.19
N GLY A 170 -8.31 -12.59 -1.04
CA GLY A 170 -7.17 -13.24 -1.66
C GLY A 170 -7.38 -13.40 -3.16
N ARG A 171 -6.31 -13.78 -3.85
CA ARG A 171 -6.34 -14.12 -5.27
C ARG A 171 -5.54 -15.39 -5.52
N ILE A 172 -6.02 -16.17 -6.47
CA ILE A 172 -5.35 -17.36 -6.99
C ILE A 172 -4.77 -16.99 -8.34
N ARG A 173 -3.52 -17.38 -8.59
CA ARG A 173 -2.89 -17.31 -9.91
C ARG A 173 -2.59 -18.72 -10.42
N LYS A 174 -2.79 -18.94 -11.71
CA LYS A 174 -2.31 -20.13 -12.42
C LYS A 174 -0.90 -19.85 -12.94
N ASP A 175 0.07 -20.63 -12.47
CA ASP A 175 1.46 -20.59 -12.92
C ASP A 175 1.82 -21.95 -13.55
N ALA A 176 2.03 -21.96 -14.87
CA ALA A 176 2.03 -23.16 -15.69
C ALA A 176 0.78 -24.03 -15.42
N GLU A 177 0.91 -25.18 -14.75
CA GLU A 177 -0.21 -26.06 -14.39
C GLU A 177 -0.52 -26.10 -12.88
N ARG A 178 0.12 -25.23 -12.09
CA ARG A 178 -0.09 -25.15 -10.64
C ARG A 178 -0.91 -23.93 -10.27
N PHE A 179 -1.81 -24.11 -9.31
CA PHE A 179 -2.55 -23.02 -8.70
C PHE A 179 -1.89 -22.64 -7.38
N MET A 180 -1.68 -21.34 -7.19
CA MET A 180 -1.05 -20.81 -5.99
C MET A 180 -1.74 -19.53 -5.54
N VAL A 181 -1.62 -19.22 -4.25
CA VAL A 181 -2.00 -17.91 -3.72
C VAL A 181 -1.13 -16.88 -4.44
N ASP A 182 -1.75 -15.85 -4.98
CA ASP A 182 -1.06 -14.69 -5.49
C ASP A 182 -0.48 -13.90 -4.30
N ALA A 183 0.79 -14.15 -3.98
CA ALA A 183 1.51 -13.42 -2.94
C ALA A 183 1.61 -11.92 -3.27
N ASP A 184 1.49 -11.59 -4.56
CA ASP A 184 1.41 -10.22 -5.04
C ASP A 184 -0.02 -9.66 -4.98
N PHE A 185 -0.96 -10.26 -4.29
CA PHE A 185 -2.26 -9.64 -4.09
C PHE A 185 -2.33 -8.92 -2.75
N ILE A 186 -2.59 -7.61 -2.79
CA ILE A 186 -2.93 -6.82 -1.60
C ILE A 186 -4.45 -6.64 -1.61
N PRO A 187 -5.21 -7.29 -0.72
CA PRO A 187 -6.66 -7.09 -0.61
C PRO A 187 -6.97 -5.65 -0.15
N PRO A 188 -8.22 -5.17 -0.32
CA PRO A 188 -8.65 -3.91 0.25
C PRO A 188 -8.30 -3.84 1.74
N CYS A 189 -7.77 -2.71 2.18
CA CYS A 189 -7.23 -2.52 3.52
C CYS A 189 -7.64 -1.17 4.07
N THR A 190 -8.18 -1.14 5.29
CA THR A 190 -8.60 0.10 5.94
C THR A 190 -7.43 1.05 6.21
N THR A 191 -6.24 0.49 6.49
CA THR A 191 -5.02 1.26 6.80
C THR A 191 -3.76 0.55 6.31
N MET A 192 -2.64 1.28 6.25
CA MET A 192 -1.32 0.70 5.96
C MET A 192 -0.91 -0.38 6.97
N LYS A 193 -1.38 -0.32 8.21
CA LYS A 193 -1.13 -1.33 9.25
C LYS A 193 -1.88 -2.65 9.02
N SER A 194 -2.86 -2.67 8.13
CA SER A 194 -3.77 -3.81 7.95
C SER A 194 -3.15 -4.99 7.17
N HIS A 195 -2.04 -4.77 6.46
CA HIS A 195 -1.36 -5.81 5.69
C HIS A 195 0.16 -5.70 5.86
N PRO A 196 0.91 -6.81 6.01
CA PRO A 196 2.36 -6.77 6.22
C PRO A 196 3.10 -5.98 5.14
N GLU A 197 2.75 -6.19 3.87
CA GLU A 197 3.42 -5.51 2.78
C GLU A 197 3.12 -4.01 2.71
N LEU A 198 1.94 -3.58 3.16
CA LEU A 198 1.65 -2.15 3.27
C LEU A 198 2.50 -1.51 4.38
N GLN A 199 2.76 -2.23 5.48
CA GLN A 199 3.71 -1.76 6.50
C GLN A 199 5.12 -1.64 5.94
N GLU A 200 5.54 -2.55 5.05
CA GLU A 200 6.81 -2.45 4.35
C GLU A 200 6.86 -1.24 3.41
N TYR A 201 5.81 -1.01 2.60
CA TYR A 201 5.72 0.18 1.75
C TYR A 201 5.81 1.46 2.59
N HIS A 202 5.10 1.53 3.72
CA HIS A 202 5.20 2.64 4.65
C HIS A 202 6.65 2.86 5.14
N ALA A 203 7.33 1.79 5.54
CA ALA A 203 8.73 1.89 5.98
C ALA A 203 9.67 2.34 4.84
N LYS A 204 9.50 1.77 3.64
CA LYS A 204 10.29 2.10 2.44
C LYS A 204 10.10 3.57 2.05
N PHE A 205 8.85 4.03 1.92
CA PHE A 205 8.54 5.43 1.61
C PHE A 205 9.06 6.38 2.68
N GLY A 206 8.86 6.09 3.97
CA GLY A 206 9.41 6.89 5.06
C GLY A 206 10.94 6.99 5.04
N ASN A 207 11.64 5.93 4.65
CA ASN A 207 13.10 5.96 4.45
C ASN A 207 13.50 6.81 3.25
N MET A 208 12.79 6.68 2.12
CA MET A 208 13.06 7.46 0.91
C MET A 208 12.80 8.95 1.12
N PHE A 209 11.71 9.35 1.78
CA PHE A 209 11.45 10.76 2.13
C PHE A 209 12.59 11.38 2.94
N ARG A 210 13.06 10.69 4.00
CA ARG A 210 14.20 11.14 4.81
C ARG A 210 15.50 11.20 4.01
N SER A 211 15.71 10.24 3.12
CA SER A 211 16.89 10.19 2.26
C SER A 211 16.90 11.36 1.28
N LEU A 212 15.78 11.61 0.61
CA LEU A 212 15.59 12.77 -0.27
C LEU A 212 15.81 14.09 0.46
N GLU A 213 15.31 14.22 1.69
CA GLU A 213 15.54 15.40 2.52
C GLU A 213 17.04 15.60 2.79
N ASN A 214 17.74 14.55 3.22
CA ASN A 214 19.17 14.61 3.51
C ASN A 214 20.01 14.91 2.25
N TYR A 215 19.76 14.19 1.16
CA TYR A 215 20.48 14.37 -0.10
C TYR A 215 20.25 15.78 -0.67
N SER A 216 19.03 16.30 -0.61
CA SER A 216 18.73 17.68 -1.05
C SER A 216 19.53 18.72 -0.25
N LYS A 217 19.68 18.54 1.07
CA LYS A 217 20.51 19.43 1.91
C LYS A 217 21.98 19.38 1.52
N ILE A 218 22.52 18.18 1.27
CA ILE A 218 23.92 17.98 0.84
C ILE A 218 24.16 18.64 -0.52
N ILE A 219 23.26 18.42 -1.49
CA ILE A 219 23.34 19.01 -2.83
C ILE A 219 23.34 20.53 -2.76
N ILE A 220 22.42 21.13 -1.99
CA ILE A 220 22.35 22.58 -1.81
C ILE A 220 23.63 23.13 -1.16
N ALA A 221 24.14 22.49 -0.10
CA ALA A 221 25.39 22.90 0.54
C ALA A 221 26.58 22.90 -0.44
N LYS A 222 26.71 21.86 -1.28
CA LYS A 222 27.76 21.78 -2.31
C LYS A 222 27.64 22.88 -3.36
N ILE A 223 26.43 23.20 -3.80
CA ILE A 223 26.18 24.32 -4.71
C ILE A 223 26.54 25.66 -4.03
N HIS A 224 26.19 25.82 -2.75
CA HIS A 224 26.38 27.08 -2.04
C HIS A 224 27.84 27.41 -1.72
N ASN A 225 28.64 26.39 -1.41
CA ASN A 225 30.06 26.52 -1.06
C ASN A 225 30.98 26.78 -2.25
N ARG A 226 30.41 26.96 -3.45
CA ARG A 226 31.15 27.24 -4.68
C ARG A 226 31.04 28.72 -5.05
N ASP A 227 32.19 29.33 -5.36
CA ASP A 227 32.27 30.75 -5.72
C ASP A 227 31.52 31.11 -7.02
N ASN A 228 31.50 30.19 -7.99
CA ASN A 228 30.79 30.38 -9.26
C ASN A 228 29.74 29.30 -9.45
N ARG A 229 28.47 29.63 -9.16
CA ARG A 229 27.34 28.73 -9.36
C ARG A 229 26.96 28.77 -10.83
N GLY A 230 27.28 27.70 -11.56
CA GLY A 230 26.79 27.53 -12.92
C GLY A 230 25.26 27.50 -12.97
N GLU A 231 24.68 27.83 -14.14
CA GLU A 231 23.23 27.92 -14.36
C GLU A 231 22.50 26.63 -13.95
N LEU A 232 23.06 25.49 -14.35
CA LEU A 232 22.57 24.16 -13.97
C LEU A 232 22.49 23.93 -12.45
N GLY A 233 23.46 24.46 -11.69
CA GLY A 233 23.45 24.41 -10.22
C GLY A 233 22.30 25.23 -9.63
N VAL A 234 21.91 26.33 -10.28
CA VAL A 234 20.74 27.14 -9.86
C VAL A 234 19.45 26.36 -10.07
N HIS A 235 19.28 25.68 -11.20
CA HIS A 235 18.10 24.86 -11.49
C HIS A 235 17.96 23.68 -10.52
N ILE A 236 19.05 22.95 -10.25
CA ILE A 236 19.05 21.84 -9.29
C ILE A 236 18.72 22.33 -7.88
N SER A 237 19.27 23.49 -7.49
CA SER A 237 18.97 24.12 -6.20
C SER A 237 17.50 24.49 -6.06
N LEU A 238 16.87 25.01 -7.12
CA LEU A 238 15.44 25.31 -7.14
C LEU A 238 14.61 24.05 -6.85
N ILE A 239 14.83 22.97 -7.60
CA ILE A 239 14.09 21.71 -7.43
C ILE A 239 14.28 21.15 -6.01
N CYS A 240 15.53 21.12 -5.51
CA CYS A 240 15.82 20.64 -4.15
C CYS A 240 15.09 21.46 -3.08
N ARG A 241 15.01 22.79 -3.25
CA ARG A 241 14.36 23.68 -2.27
C ARG A 241 12.84 23.48 -2.23
N GLU A 242 12.19 23.33 -3.39
CA GLU A 242 10.75 23.08 -3.44
C GLU A 242 10.41 21.71 -2.84
N MET A 243 11.20 20.66 -3.14
CA MET A 243 11.04 19.36 -2.49
C MET A 243 11.22 19.43 -0.97
N LEU A 244 12.25 20.12 -0.48
CA LEU A 244 12.51 20.28 0.95
C LEU A 244 11.36 20.98 1.68
N ARG A 245 10.75 21.99 1.06
CA ARG A 245 9.59 22.69 1.65
C ARG A 245 8.44 21.73 1.90
N TYR A 246 8.18 20.82 0.97
CA TYR A 246 7.14 19.81 1.13
C TYR A 246 7.51 18.71 2.12
N LEU A 247 8.73 18.16 2.03
CA LEU A 247 9.17 17.11 2.96
C LEU A 247 9.09 17.58 4.43
N ALA A 248 9.38 18.87 4.68
CA ALA A 248 9.25 19.48 6.00
C ALA A 248 7.81 19.46 6.56
N THR A 249 6.77 19.57 5.71
CA THR A 249 5.36 19.49 6.17
C THR A 249 4.90 18.05 6.39
N LEU A 250 5.50 17.09 5.69
CA LEU A 250 5.14 15.68 5.73
C LEU A 250 5.68 14.96 6.98
N GLN A 251 6.89 15.29 7.44
CA GLN A 251 7.68 14.52 8.40
C GLN A 251 6.91 14.12 9.68
N PHE A 252 6.27 15.07 10.36
CA PHE A 252 5.56 14.79 11.62
C PHE A 252 4.31 13.93 11.38
N THR A 253 3.50 14.28 10.39
CA THR A 253 2.25 13.59 10.07
C THR A 253 2.51 12.16 9.63
N TYR A 254 3.47 11.96 8.73
CA TYR A 254 3.82 10.64 8.22
C TYR A 254 4.32 9.72 9.33
N THR A 255 5.23 10.21 10.18
CA THR A 255 5.80 9.42 11.30
C THR A 255 4.73 8.97 12.29
N ASN A 256 3.77 9.83 12.62
CA ASN A 256 2.81 9.55 13.69
C ASN A 256 1.51 8.90 13.19
N LYS A 257 1.09 9.21 11.96
CA LYS A 257 -0.20 8.77 11.40
C LYS A 257 -0.06 7.83 10.19
N GLY A 258 1.09 7.78 9.53
CA GLY A 258 1.27 7.07 8.25
C GLY A 258 0.84 5.61 8.27
N LEU A 259 1.12 4.87 9.36
CA LEU A 259 0.66 3.48 9.51
C LEU A 259 -0.87 3.35 9.67
N TYR A 260 -1.54 4.36 10.20
CA TYR A 260 -2.98 4.35 10.48
C TYR A 260 -3.80 5.04 9.38
N ASN A 261 -3.13 5.70 8.44
CA ASN A 261 -3.77 6.29 7.27
C ASN A 261 -4.21 5.20 6.28
N ALA A 262 -5.20 5.53 5.44
CA ALA A 262 -5.58 4.67 4.33
C ALA A 262 -4.45 4.61 3.29
N PRO A 263 -4.35 3.53 2.49
CA PRO A 263 -3.29 3.42 1.48
C PRO A 263 -3.25 4.59 0.48
N ILE A 264 -4.42 5.13 0.13
CA ILE A 264 -4.54 6.31 -0.73
C ILE A 264 -3.87 7.56 -0.14
N ASP A 265 -3.91 7.77 1.18
CA ASP A 265 -3.32 8.96 1.82
C ASP A 265 -1.78 8.90 1.82
N VAL A 266 -1.21 7.70 1.89
CA VAL A 266 0.24 7.51 1.72
C VAL A 266 0.65 7.71 0.27
N LEU A 267 -0.17 7.25 -0.69
CA LEU A 267 0.05 7.51 -2.10
C LEU A 267 -0.08 8.99 -2.45
N ASP A 268 -1.00 9.72 -1.83
CA ASP A 268 -1.12 11.17 -1.94
C ASP A 268 0.20 11.88 -1.55
N SER A 269 0.90 11.35 -0.55
CA SER A 269 2.20 11.90 -0.14
C SER A 269 3.28 11.75 -1.24
N VAL A 270 3.24 10.64 -1.98
CA VAL A 270 4.16 10.39 -3.10
C VAL A 270 3.75 11.20 -4.33
N SER A 271 2.46 11.19 -4.68
CA SER A 271 1.92 11.91 -5.83
C SER A 271 2.11 13.43 -5.67
N SER A 272 1.90 13.97 -4.47
CA SER A 272 2.19 15.38 -4.16
C SER A 272 3.67 15.74 -4.38
N LEU A 273 4.61 14.87 -3.96
CA LEU A 273 6.04 15.11 -4.22
C LEU A 273 6.35 15.08 -5.72
N ALA A 274 5.79 14.13 -6.48
CA ALA A 274 5.91 14.07 -7.93
C ALA A 274 5.37 15.35 -8.58
N HIS A 275 4.20 15.83 -8.15
CA HIS A 275 3.59 17.06 -8.65
C HIS A 275 4.46 18.30 -8.37
N ILE A 276 5.06 18.38 -7.18
CA ILE A 276 5.99 19.47 -6.84
C ILE A 276 7.21 19.44 -7.74
N MET A 277 7.76 18.26 -8.03
CA MET A 277 8.88 18.13 -8.95
C MET A 277 8.49 18.55 -10.37
N TYR A 278 7.33 18.11 -10.85
CA TYR A 278 6.79 18.50 -12.15
C TYR A 278 6.61 20.03 -12.26
N VAL A 279 5.98 20.65 -11.27
CA VAL A 279 5.82 22.11 -11.21
C VAL A 279 7.18 22.80 -11.12
N SER A 280 8.16 22.23 -10.41
CA SER A 280 9.50 22.80 -10.33
C SER A 280 10.19 22.89 -11.70
N PHE A 281 10.00 21.89 -12.56
CA PHE A 281 10.47 21.94 -13.95
C PHE A 281 9.76 23.01 -14.80
N SER A 282 8.52 23.36 -14.48
CA SER A 282 7.78 24.39 -15.23
C SER A 282 8.35 25.82 -15.05
N TYR A 283 9.18 26.03 -14.02
CA TYR A 283 9.92 27.29 -13.85
C TYR A 283 11.16 27.39 -14.76
N LEU A 284 11.56 26.30 -15.42
CA LEU A 284 12.68 26.25 -16.35
C LEU A 284 12.20 26.48 -17.78
N SER A 285 12.99 27.16 -18.60
CA SER A 285 12.76 27.18 -20.05
C SER A 285 12.96 25.78 -20.65
N GLY A 286 12.46 25.56 -21.87
CA GLY A 286 12.60 24.25 -22.54
C GLY A 286 14.06 23.78 -22.64
N THR A 287 14.97 24.69 -23.00
CA THR A 287 16.41 24.38 -23.08
C THR A 287 17.02 24.09 -21.71
N GLN A 288 16.61 24.80 -20.67
CA GLN A 288 17.07 24.59 -19.30
C GLN A 288 16.56 23.26 -18.71
N LYS A 289 15.31 22.87 -19.03
CA LYS A 289 14.76 21.57 -18.66
C LYS A 289 15.55 20.44 -19.33
N GLU A 290 15.76 20.51 -20.63
CA GLU A 290 16.52 19.50 -21.39
C GLU A 290 17.95 19.35 -20.87
N GLU A 291 18.64 20.47 -20.59
CA GLU A 291 19.98 20.45 -20.01
C GLU A 291 19.99 19.78 -18.62
N THR A 292 19.00 20.09 -17.78
CA THR A 292 18.85 19.49 -16.44
C THR A 292 18.62 17.97 -16.52
N GLN A 293 17.75 17.53 -17.43
CA GLN A 293 17.48 16.10 -17.61
C GLN A 293 18.67 15.37 -18.25
N LYS A 294 19.39 16.00 -19.18
CA LYS A 294 20.64 15.45 -19.73
C LYS A 294 21.68 15.24 -18.63
N TYR A 295 21.78 16.18 -17.70
CA TYR A 295 22.65 16.04 -16.53
C TYR A 295 22.20 14.90 -15.61
N PHE A 296 20.91 14.69 -15.39
CA PHE A 296 20.42 13.55 -14.62
C PHE A 296 20.80 12.22 -15.29
N TYR A 297 20.55 12.10 -16.60
CA TYR A 297 20.92 10.93 -17.38
C TYR A 297 22.40 10.59 -17.27
N GLU A 298 23.27 11.60 -17.35
CA GLU A 298 24.71 11.42 -17.24
C GLU A 298 25.17 10.78 -15.92
N TRP A 299 24.45 11.04 -14.81
CA TRP A 299 24.86 10.63 -13.47
C TRP A 299 24.03 9.48 -12.86
N SER A 300 22.89 9.14 -13.45
CA SER A 300 22.01 8.07 -12.94
C SER A 300 21.57 7.05 -14.00
N ASP A 301 22.04 7.17 -15.26
CA ASP A 301 21.61 6.34 -16.41
C ASP A 301 20.08 6.37 -16.69
N VAL A 302 19.34 7.28 -16.05
CA VAL A 302 17.90 7.46 -16.25
C VAL A 302 17.69 8.39 -17.44
N THR A 303 17.14 7.87 -18.54
CA THR A 303 16.93 8.68 -19.74
C THR A 303 15.90 9.78 -19.48
N PRO A 304 16.00 10.97 -20.13
CA PRO A 304 15.01 12.03 -19.98
C PRO A 304 13.57 11.56 -20.26
N GLY A 305 13.40 10.74 -21.30
CA GLY A 305 12.10 10.17 -21.66
C GLY A 305 11.54 9.22 -20.60
N SER A 306 12.37 8.32 -20.06
CA SER A 306 11.93 7.41 -18.99
C SER A 306 11.60 8.17 -17.70
N PHE A 307 12.36 9.22 -17.40
CA PHE A 307 12.08 10.08 -16.24
C PHE A 307 10.73 10.80 -16.38
N ASP A 308 10.48 11.43 -17.54
CA ASP A 308 9.21 12.12 -17.81
C ASP A 308 8.02 11.13 -17.84
N GLU A 309 8.21 9.92 -18.36
CA GLU A 309 7.19 8.85 -18.36
C GLU A 309 6.84 8.42 -16.92
N GLN A 310 7.84 8.10 -16.09
CA GLN A 310 7.61 7.74 -14.68
C GLN A 310 6.95 8.87 -13.89
N LEU A 311 7.34 10.12 -14.18
CA LEU A 311 6.73 11.29 -13.57
C LEU A 311 5.25 11.41 -13.98
N ALA A 312 4.95 11.34 -15.28
CA ALA A 312 3.59 11.40 -15.81
C ALA A 312 2.70 10.27 -15.26
N ASP A 313 3.19 9.03 -15.26
CA ASP A 313 2.50 7.88 -14.69
C ASP A 313 2.11 8.10 -13.23
N THR A 314 3.00 8.70 -12.44
CA THR A 314 2.76 8.99 -11.02
C THR A 314 1.74 10.11 -10.84
N LEU A 315 1.76 11.13 -11.70
CA LEU A 315 0.80 12.25 -11.68
C LEU A 315 -0.63 11.80 -12.06
N GLU A 316 -0.74 10.92 -13.05
CA GLU A 316 -2.02 10.41 -13.57
C GLU A 316 -2.50 9.14 -12.84
N MET A 317 -1.84 8.79 -11.74
CA MET A 317 -2.16 7.59 -10.97
C MET A 317 -3.59 7.64 -10.40
N LEU A 318 -4.44 6.73 -10.87
CA LEU A 318 -5.74 6.46 -10.29
C LEU A 318 -5.64 5.38 -9.21
N TYR A 319 -6.27 5.63 -8.07
CA TYR A 319 -6.32 4.68 -6.97
C TYR A 319 -7.55 3.78 -7.10
N GLU A 320 -7.32 2.48 -7.15
CA GLU A 320 -8.36 1.47 -7.08
C GLU A 320 -8.19 0.65 -5.79
N HIS A 321 -9.16 0.74 -4.88
CA HIS A 321 -9.04 0.10 -3.58
C HIS A 321 -9.07 -1.44 -3.65
N THR A 322 -9.59 -2.00 -4.73
CA THR A 322 -9.57 -3.42 -5.05
C THR A 322 -8.25 -3.88 -5.69
N ASP A 323 -7.36 -2.95 -6.05
CA ASP A 323 -6.05 -3.22 -6.64
C ASP A 323 -4.97 -2.27 -6.08
N ILE A 324 -4.80 -2.28 -4.75
CA ILE A 324 -3.85 -1.39 -4.05
C ILE A 324 -2.41 -1.60 -4.54
N ARG A 325 -2.05 -2.83 -4.94
CA ARG A 325 -0.68 -3.13 -5.42
C ARG A 325 -0.31 -2.28 -6.61
N ALA A 326 -1.19 -2.17 -7.60
CA ALA A 326 -0.87 -1.46 -8.84
C ALA A 326 -0.41 -0.02 -8.57
N SER A 327 -1.12 0.71 -7.70
CA SER A 327 -0.75 2.06 -7.28
C SER A 327 0.53 2.09 -6.44
N MET A 328 0.70 1.15 -5.50
CA MET A 328 1.90 1.07 -4.65
C MET A 328 3.18 0.81 -5.45
N VAL A 329 3.14 -0.11 -6.42
CA VAL A 329 4.29 -0.43 -7.29
C VAL A 329 4.68 0.79 -8.12
N ARG A 330 3.70 1.49 -8.70
CA ARG A 330 3.95 2.70 -9.49
C ARG A 330 4.61 3.80 -8.64
N ALA A 331 4.03 4.10 -7.48
CA ALA A 331 4.59 5.05 -6.53
C ALA A 331 5.99 4.66 -6.05
N TYR A 332 6.23 3.36 -5.79
CA TYR A 332 7.54 2.85 -5.41
C TYR A 332 8.58 3.02 -6.51
N SER A 333 8.23 2.68 -7.76
CA SER A 333 9.14 2.83 -8.90
C SER A 333 9.64 4.28 -9.03
N PHE A 334 8.73 5.26 -8.98
CA PHE A 334 9.10 6.67 -9.03
C PHE A 334 9.99 7.09 -7.85
N MET A 335 9.59 6.76 -6.63
CA MET A 335 10.34 7.12 -5.42
C MET A 335 11.74 6.50 -5.40
N TYR A 336 11.86 5.26 -5.89
CA TYR A 336 13.13 4.56 -5.99
C TYR A 336 14.06 5.27 -6.97
N THR A 337 13.63 5.49 -8.22
CA THR A 337 14.41 6.19 -9.25
C THR A 337 14.85 7.58 -8.76
N LEU A 338 13.92 8.33 -8.16
CA LEU A 338 14.19 9.67 -7.65
C LEU A 338 15.23 9.65 -6.53
N THR A 339 15.10 8.71 -5.58
CA THR A 339 16.03 8.60 -4.45
C THR A 339 17.41 8.18 -4.92
N GLU A 340 17.52 7.24 -5.86
CA GLU A 340 18.81 6.82 -6.43
C GLU A 340 19.50 7.98 -7.16
N LEU A 341 18.77 8.73 -7.99
CA LEU A 341 19.29 9.92 -8.65
C LEU A 341 19.81 10.95 -7.63
N TRP A 342 19.02 11.27 -6.60
CA TRP A 342 19.43 12.21 -5.55
C TRP A 342 20.65 11.72 -4.78
N GLN A 343 20.71 10.43 -4.49
CA GLN A 343 21.87 9.82 -3.84
C GLN A 343 23.11 10.01 -4.70
N ARG A 344 23.07 9.67 -6.00
CA ARG A 344 24.19 9.85 -6.94
C ARG A 344 24.65 11.29 -6.98
N LEU A 345 23.73 12.23 -7.18
CA LEU A 345 24.03 13.66 -7.19
C LEU A 345 24.68 14.11 -5.88
N SER A 346 24.17 13.65 -4.73
CA SER A 346 24.73 14.01 -3.42
C SER A 346 26.18 13.54 -3.21
N THR A 347 26.67 12.55 -3.97
CA THR A 347 28.07 12.06 -3.88
C THR A 347 29.06 12.89 -4.69
N LEU A 348 28.59 13.65 -5.70
CA LEU A 348 29.46 14.41 -6.61
C LEU A 348 30.20 15.53 -5.87
N GLU A 349 31.47 15.76 -6.20
CA GLU A 349 32.22 16.87 -5.62
C GLU A 349 31.69 18.23 -6.10
N TYR A 350 31.37 18.31 -7.40
CA TYR A 350 30.83 19.51 -8.04
C TYR A 350 29.46 19.24 -8.66
N ILE A 351 28.42 19.91 -8.14
CA ILE A 351 27.07 19.84 -8.71
C ILE A 351 26.95 20.82 -9.89
N GLY A 352 26.30 20.38 -10.96
CA GLY A 352 26.02 21.19 -12.14
C GLY A 352 27.20 21.28 -13.12
N GLN A 353 28.05 20.25 -13.16
CA GLN A 353 29.10 20.10 -14.18
C GLN A 353 28.95 18.77 -14.91
N HIS A 354 28.89 18.84 -16.24
CA HIS A 354 28.99 17.65 -17.09
C HIS A 354 30.36 16.97 -16.92
N LYS A 355 30.41 15.63 -17.04
CA LYS A 355 31.63 14.81 -16.94
C LYS A 355 32.70 15.27 -17.90
N GLU A 356 32.30 15.71 -19.10
CA GLU A 356 33.20 16.24 -20.13
C GLU A 356 33.99 17.47 -19.67
N ASN A 357 33.49 18.22 -18.70
CA ASN A 357 34.11 19.43 -18.15
C ASN A 357 34.91 19.16 -16.86
N ILE A 358 35.02 17.91 -16.41
CA ILE A 358 35.82 17.52 -15.23
C ILE A 358 37.27 17.31 -15.67
N VAL A 359 38.10 18.34 -15.48
CA VAL A 359 39.55 18.23 -15.71
C VAL A 359 40.20 17.61 -14.47
N VAL A 360 40.60 16.34 -14.58
CA VAL A 360 41.44 15.69 -13.56
C VAL A 360 42.84 16.29 -13.65
N SER A 361 43.14 17.27 -12.81
CA SER A 361 44.52 17.73 -12.64
C SER A 361 45.27 16.70 -11.80
N GLU A 362 46.01 15.82 -12.47
CA GLU A 362 46.98 14.95 -11.82
C GLU A 362 48.01 15.86 -11.12
N ARG A 363 48.00 15.89 -9.79
CA ARG A 363 49.07 16.55 -9.03
C ARG A 363 50.34 15.75 -9.27
N THR A 364 51.12 16.13 -10.27
CA THR A 364 52.54 15.77 -10.34
C THR A 364 53.17 16.26 -9.05
N THR A 365 53.43 15.31 -8.15
CA THR A 365 54.19 15.54 -6.92
C THR A 365 55.62 15.80 -7.37
N GLY A 366 55.94 17.07 -7.59
CA GLY A 366 57.30 17.50 -7.87
C GLY A 366 58.16 17.20 -6.66
N ASN A 367 58.95 16.12 -6.76
CA ASN A 367 60.10 15.90 -5.89
C ASN A 367 61.11 17.01 -6.14
N ASN A 368 61.11 18.02 -5.29
CA ASN A 368 62.26 18.91 -5.09
C ASN A 368 62.69 18.88 -3.63
N THR A 369 63.48 17.85 -3.33
CA THR A 369 64.48 17.80 -2.24
C THR A 369 65.74 17.28 -2.95
N THR A 370 66.97 17.81 -2.83
CA THR A 370 67.66 18.50 -1.74
C THR A 370 69.05 18.93 -2.24
N GLY A 371 69.62 19.99 -1.63
CA GLY A 371 71.06 20.26 -1.58
C GLY A 371 71.35 21.76 -1.79
N GLN A 372 72.08 22.49 -0.94
CA GLN A 372 72.91 22.19 0.22
C GLN A 372 73.17 23.52 0.97
N ASN A 373 73.19 23.45 2.30
CA ASN A 373 73.91 24.27 3.29
C ASN A 373 74.55 25.61 2.90
N LYS A 374 74.20 26.67 3.64
CA LYS A 374 75.17 27.36 4.55
C LYS A 374 74.46 28.27 5.55
N THR A 375 74.75 27.98 6.82
CA THR A 375 74.67 28.80 8.03
C THR A 375 75.11 30.26 7.81
N TRP A 376 74.54 31.21 8.55
CA TRP A 376 75.19 32.02 9.60
C TRP A 376 74.11 32.84 10.34
N SER A 377 74.16 32.81 11.67
CA SER A 377 73.46 33.72 12.60
C SER A 377 74.43 34.84 12.99
N ILE A 378 73.92 36.05 13.30
CA ILE A 378 74.15 36.79 14.57
C ILE A 378 73.48 38.19 14.52
N MET A 379 72.82 38.52 15.65
CA MET A 379 72.28 39.80 16.17
C MET A 379 70.99 40.37 15.55
N ASP A 380 69.94 40.69 16.32
CA ASP A 380 69.75 40.75 17.79
C ASP A 380 68.90 39.61 18.39
#